data_AF-A0A180ENI0-F1
#
_entry.id   AF-A0A180ENI0-F1
#
_cell.length_a   1.000
_cell.length_b   1.000
_cell.length_c   1.000
_cell.angle_alpha   90.00
_cell.angle_beta   90.00
_cell.angle_gamma   90.00
#
_symmetry.space_group_name_H-M   'P 1'
#
loop_
_entity.id
_entity.type
_entity.pdbx_description
1 polymer ?
#
loop_
_entity_poly.entity_id
_entity_poly.type
_entity_poly.pdbx_seq_one_letter_code
_entity_poly.pdbx_strand_id
1 'polypeptide(L)' 'MRQLLKRFTAAKQAPSLLQVLLGTLTGITLSYVAIYSREILAGEHFLDFQLMSNLIWLGIGVVLFGLWEAKKGGR' A
#
# COMPACT_ATOMS: atom_id res chain seq x y z
N MET A 1 11.46 4.57 -30.70
CA MET A 1 11.16 5.38 -29.48
C MET A 1 9.66 5.52 -29.17
N ARG A 2 8.77 5.80 -30.15
CA ARG A 2 7.31 5.93 -29.90
C ARG A 2 6.59 4.65 -29.40
N GLN A 3 7.08 3.46 -29.71
CA GLN A 3 6.48 2.20 -29.25
C GLN A 3 6.77 1.87 -27.78
N LEU A 4 7.90 2.31 -27.23
CA LEU A 4 8.25 2.11 -25.81
C LEU A 4 7.35 2.95 -24.90
N LEU A 5 7.07 4.21 -25.29
CA LEU A 5 6.16 5.09 -24.55
C LEU A 5 4.73 4.55 -24.50
N LYS A 6 4.25 3.89 -25.57
CA LYS A 6 2.92 3.28 -25.59
C LYS A 6 2.75 2.15 -24.59
N ARG A 7 3.82 1.40 -24.26
CA ARG A 7 3.78 0.33 -23.24
C ARG A 7 3.65 0.87 -21.81
N PHE A 8 4.24 2.02 -21.51
CA PHE A 8 4.10 2.67 -20.21
C PHE A 8 2.74 3.37 -20.04
N THR A 9 2.07 3.74 -21.14
CA THR A 9 0.75 4.41 -21.09
C THR A 9 -0.45 3.47 -21.20
N ALA A 10 -0.26 2.18 -21.51
CA ALA A 10 -1.35 1.27 -21.86
C ALA A 10 -2.08 0.61 -20.68
N ALA A 11 -1.83 1.00 -19.43
CA ALA A 11 -2.57 0.48 -18.29
C ALA A 11 -2.97 1.59 -17.32
N LYS A 12 -3.76 2.56 -17.78
CA LYS A 12 -4.64 3.34 -16.88
C LYS A 12 -5.91 2.53 -16.58
N GLN A 13 -5.75 1.27 -16.19
CA GLN A 13 -6.86 0.52 -15.64
C GLN A 13 -6.98 0.97 -14.19
N ALA A 14 -8.14 1.50 -13.81
CA ALA A 14 -8.40 1.88 -12.43
C ALA A 14 -8.01 0.68 -11.53
N PRO A 15 -7.17 0.89 -10.51
CA PRO A 15 -6.68 -0.20 -9.68
C PRO A 15 -7.90 -0.91 -9.07
N SER A 16 -7.92 -2.24 -9.19
CA SER A 16 -9.03 -3.01 -8.61
C SER A 16 -8.98 -2.90 -7.08
N LEU A 17 -10.13 -3.02 -6.41
CA LEU A 17 -10.19 -2.99 -4.93
C LEU A 17 -9.22 -3.98 -4.30
N LEU A 18 -9.07 -5.17 -4.91
CA LEU A 18 -8.13 -6.18 -4.46
C LEU A 18 -6.67 -5.71 -4.56
N GLN A 19 -6.28 -5.02 -5.65
CA GLN A 19 -4.93 -4.46 -5.79
C GLN A 19 -4.65 -3.38 -4.74
N VAL A 20 -5.64 -2.52 -4.45
CA VAL A 20 -5.52 -1.49 -3.42
C VAL A 20 -5.35 -2.12 -2.03
N LEU A 21 -6.16 -3.13 -1.70
CA LEU A 21 -6.04 -3.85 -0.43
C LEU A 21 -4.70 -4.56 -0.27
N LEU A 22 -4.25 -5.29 -1.30
CA LEU A 22 -2.96 -5.98 -1.27
C LEU A 22 -1.78 -5.00 -1.16
N GLY A 23 -1.83 -3.89 -1.90
CA GLY A 23 -0.81 -2.83 -1.82
C GLY A 23 -0.75 -2.20 -0.43
N THR A 24 -1.90 -1.88 0.15
CA THR A 24 -1.99 -1.34 1.51
C THR A 24 -1.46 -2.32 2.55
N LEU A 25 -1.86 -3.59 2.50
CA LEU A 25 -1.39 -4.61 3.42
C LEU A 25 0.14 -4.77 3.33
N THR A 26 0.65 -4.86 2.11
CA THR A 26 2.10 -4.96 1.86
C THR A 26 2.84 -3.74 2.40
N GLY A 27 2.31 -2.53 2.19
CA GLY A 27 2.87 -1.29 2.71
C GLY A 27 2.90 -1.26 4.24
N ILE A 28 1.82 -1.66 4.90
CA ILE A 28 1.75 -1.76 6.37
C ILE A 28 2.81 -2.74 6.89
N THR A 29 2.87 -3.95 6.32
CA THR A 29 3.82 -4.98 6.74
C THR A 29 5.27 -4.51 6.55
N LEU A 30 5.61 -3.94 5.40
CA LEU A 30 6.96 -3.45 5.14
C LEU A 30 7.32 -2.29 6.07
N SER A 31 6.38 -1.37 6.33
CA SER A 31 6.60 -0.25 7.24
C SER A 31 6.87 -0.73 8.67
N TYR A 32 6.06 -1.68 9.15
CA TYR A 32 6.22 -2.27 10.47
C TYR A 32 7.57 -2.98 10.62
N VAL A 33 7.93 -3.83 9.65
CA VAL A 33 9.21 -4.55 9.63
C VAL A 33 10.39 -3.59 9.51
N ALA A 34 10.27 -2.51 8.72
CA ALA A 34 11.35 -1.53 8.59
C ALA A 34 11.60 -0.78 9.91
N ILE A 35 10.53 -0.33 10.56
CA ILE A 35 10.60 0.37 11.86
C ILE A 35 11.23 -0.53 12.91
N TYR A 36 10.76 -1.78 12.99
CA TYR A 36 11.21 -2.76 13.99
C TYR A 36 12.36 -3.66 13.53
N SER A 37 13.03 -3.32 12.43
CA SER A 37 14.04 -4.19 11.81
C SER A 37 15.17 -4.57 12.77
N ARG A 38 15.64 -3.62 13.58
CA ARG A 38 16.72 -3.85 14.55
C ARG A 38 16.30 -4.78 15.68
N GLU A 39 15.11 -4.57 16.22
CA GLU A 39 14.56 -5.34 17.34
C GLU A 39 14.18 -6.76 16.90
N ILE A 40 13.65 -6.91 15.68
CA ILE A 40 13.38 -8.22 15.07
C ILE A 40 14.67 -9.01 14.88
N LEU A 41 15.72 -8.37 14.36
CA LEU A 41 17.03 -9.01 14.18
C LEU A 41 17.71 -9.36 15.51
N ALA A 42 17.45 -8.60 16.57
CA ALA A 42 17.93 -8.88 17.91
C ALA A 42 17.11 -9.98 18.62
N GLY A 43 15.93 -10.35 18.10
CA GLY A 43 15.03 -11.33 18.72
C GLY A 43 14.29 -10.81 19.96
N GLU A 44 14.35 -9.50 20.21
CA GLU A 44 13.72 -8.84 21.37
C GLU A 44 12.38 -8.19 21.00
N HIS A 45 11.94 -8.36 19.75
CA HIS A 45 10.74 -7.70 19.25
C HIS A 45 9.45 -8.28 19.85
N PHE A 46 8.63 -7.38 20.39
CA PHE A 46 7.27 -7.68 20.81
C PHE A 46 6.27 -6.93 19.94
N LEU A 47 5.08 -7.50 19.76
CA LEU A 47 4.02 -6.87 18.97
C LEU A 47 3.59 -5.53 19.58
N ASP A 48 4.04 -4.44 18.98
CA ASP A 48 3.50 -3.10 19.23
C ASP A 48 2.14 -2.93 18.54
N PHE A 49 1.08 -3.12 19.34
CA PHE A 49 -0.31 -2.93 18.92
C PHE A 49 -0.65 -1.48 18.59
N GLN A 50 0.00 -0.51 19.23
CA GLN A 50 -0.28 0.91 19.01
C GLN A 50 0.19 1.33 17.62
N LEU A 51 1.43 0.99 17.25
CA LEU A 51 1.92 1.25 15.90
C LEU A 51 1.12 0.50 14.84
N MET A 52 0.80 -0.78 15.09
CA MET A 52 0.00 -1.57 14.16
C MET A 52 -1.37 -0.92 13.92
N SER A 53 -2.05 -0.46 14.97
CA SER A 53 -3.32 0.26 14.87
C SER A 53 -3.19 1.55 14.05
N ASN A 54 -2.15 2.35 14.32
CA ASN A 54 -1.88 3.58 13.57
C ASN A 54 -1.64 3.31 12.08
N LEU A 55 -0.88 2.27 11.73
CA LEU A 55 -0.64 1.87 10.35
C LEU A 55 -1.91 1.40 9.66
N ILE A 56 -2.80 0.69 10.36
CA ILE A 56 -4.12 0.30 9.82
C ILE A 56 -4.98 1.53 9.55
N TRP A 57 -5.03 2.50 10.46
CA TRP A 57 -5.78 3.76 10.26
C TRP A 57 -5.27 4.54 9.05
N LEU A 58 -3.94 4.63 8.87
CA LEU A 58 -3.35 5.22 7.68
C LEU A 58 -3.71 4.43 6.41
N GLY A 59 -3.66 3.09 6.48
CA GLY A 59 -4.05 2.21 5.39
C GLY A 59 -5.50 2.38 4.96
N ILE A 60 -6.43 2.58 5.90
CA ILE A 60 -7.83 2.88 5.59
C ILE A 60 -7.93 4.17 4.76
N GLY A 61 -7.19 5.21 5.13
CA GLY A 61 -7.12 6.46 4.36
C GLY A 61 -6.65 6.24 2.92
N VAL A 62 -5.61 5.42 2.73
CA VAL A 62 -5.09 5.06 1.40
C VAL A 62 -6.13 4.28 0.58
N VAL A 63 -6.85 3.33 1.19
CA VAL A 63 -7.90 2.55 0.53
C VAL A 63 -9.05 3.46 0.09
N LEU A 64 -9.51 4.35 0.96
CA LEU A 64 -10.57 5.31 0.63
C LEU A 64 -10.16 6.25 -0.50
N PHE A 65 -8.92 6.73 -0.49
CA PHE A 65 -8.38 7.53 -1.58
C PHE A 65 -8.31 6.76 -2.90
N GLY A 66 -7.82 5.51 -2.88
CA GLY A 66 -7.77 4.65 -4.06
C GLY A 66 -9.17 4.38 -4.64
N LEU A 67 -10.17 4.14 -3.78
CA LEU A 67 -11.57 3.99 -4.19
C LEU A 67 -12.15 5.26 -4.80
N TRP A 68 -11.84 6.42 -4.23
CA TRP A 68 -12.28 7.72 -4.76
C TRP A 68 -11.68 8.02 -6.13
N GLU A 69 -10.39 7.77 -6.32
CA GLU A 69 -9.72 7.89 -7.62
C GLU A 69 -10.28 6.90 -8.65
N ALA A 70 -10.52 5.64 -8.26
CA ALA A 70 -11.13 4.65 -9.14
C ALA A 70 -12.53 5.07 -9.62
N LYS A 71 -13.32 5.71 -8.74
CA LYS A 71 -14.64 6.26 -9.09
C LYS A 71 -14.53 7.47 -10.05
N LYS A 72 -13.48 8.27 -9.95
CA LYS A 72 -13.25 9.43 -10.84
C LYS A 72 -12.67 9.04 -12.20
N GLY A 73 -11.81 8.03 -12.25
CA GLY A 73 -11.19 7.53 -13.48
C GLY A 73 -12.09 6.65 -14.35
N GLY A 74 -13.30 6.33 -13.88
CA GLY A 74 -14.31 5.54 -14.61
C GLY A 74 -15.25 6.35 -15.52
N ARG A 75 -14.79 7.47 -16.10
CA ARG A 75 -15.49 8.20 -17.17
C ARG A 75 -14.66 8.21 -18.44
#